data_AF-A0A7X6TE44-F1
#
_entry.id   AF-A0A7X6TE44-F1
#
_cell.length_a   1.000
_cell.length_b   1.000
_cell.length_c   1.000
_cell.angle_alpha   90.00
_cell.angle_beta   90.00
_cell.angle_gamma   90.00
#
_symmetry.space_group_name_H-M   'P 1'
#
loop_
_entity.id
_entity.type
_entity.pdbx_description
1 polymer ?
#
loop_
_entity_poly.entity_id
_entity_poly.type
_entity_poly.pdbx_seq_one_letter_code
_entity_poly.pdbx_strand_id
1 'polypeptide(L)'
;MGMKQKIINDPVFGFINLPTGFLYQVYQHPYLYRLTRIQQLGLSCLVYPGATHCRFQHITGAMHLAGEAIRQLRLKGNEISEAEAEATVAAIMLHDIGHGPFSHVLEPVLFNGVSHESISLLLMEGMNKEFKGKLDMAIAIFEGSYPKKFLHQLISSQLDVDRLDYLRRDSFFTGVVEGNIGSSRIIKMLAVCEDRLVVEAKGIYSIENFLMARRLMYWQVYLHKTSLAAEKMLHNLLKRAKELKLAG
;
A
#
# COMPACT_ATOMS: atom_id res chain seq x y z
N MET A 1 -4.04 21.68 -25.68
CA MET A 1 -3.58 20.34 -26.11
C MET A 1 -3.69 19.44 -24.88
N GLY A 2 -4.72 18.58 -24.81
CA GLY A 2 -4.98 17.78 -23.61
C GLY A 2 -3.79 16.87 -23.28
N MET A 3 -3.36 16.84 -22.02
CA MET A 3 -2.29 15.92 -21.59
C MET A 3 -2.72 14.49 -21.94
N LYS A 4 -1.91 13.80 -22.76
CA LYS A 4 -2.18 12.42 -23.20
C LYS A 4 -2.11 11.50 -21.98
N GLN A 5 -3.27 11.07 -21.49
CA GLN A 5 -3.37 10.21 -20.32
C GLN A 5 -2.74 8.85 -20.64
N LYS A 6 -1.75 8.46 -19.87
CA LYS A 6 -1.10 7.15 -20.01
C LYS A 6 -1.91 6.11 -19.27
N ILE A 7 -2.00 4.92 -19.85
CA ILE A 7 -2.73 3.78 -19.28
C ILE A 7 -1.74 2.65 -19.11
N ILE A 8 -1.85 1.92 -18.00
CA ILE A 8 -1.15 0.65 -17.80
C ILE A 8 -2.16 -0.48 -17.60
N ASN A 9 -1.72 -1.70 -17.91
CA ASN A 9 -2.48 -2.91 -17.63
C ASN A 9 -2.06 -3.47 -16.27
N ASP A 10 -2.98 -3.52 -15.32
CA ASP A 10 -2.85 -4.26 -14.08
C ASP A 10 -3.73 -5.53 -14.18
N PRO A 11 -3.19 -6.74 -14.01
CA PRO A 11 -3.99 -7.96 -14.09
C PRO A 11 -5.07 -8.07 -13.01
N VAL A 12 -4.96 -7.33 -11.91
CA VAL A 12 -5.90 -7.35 -10.78
C VAL A 12 -7.08 -6.40 -11.01
N PHE A 13 -6.82 -5.20 -11.51
CA PHE A 13 -7.82 -4.12 -11.63
C PHE A 13 -8.11 -3.68 -13.08
N GLY A 14 -7.43 -4.26 -14.07
CA GLY A 14 -7.60 -3.92 -15.48
C GLY A 14 -6.80 -2.68 -15.87
N PHE A 15 -7.42 -1.78 -16.62
CA PHE A 15 -6.77 -0.55 -17.09
C PHE A 15 -6.69 0.48 -15.97
N ILE A 16 -5.46 0.82 -15.56
CA ILE A 16 -5.20 1.89 -14.61
C ILE A 16 -4.70 3.12 -15.37
N ASN A 17 -5.41 4.23 -15.22
CA ASN A 17 -4.95 5.53 -15.68
C ASN A 17 -3.81 6.00 -14.79
N LEU A 18 -2.64 6.26 -15.38
CA LEU A 18 -1.56 6.88 -14.65
C LEU A 18 -1.92 8.33 -14.29
N PRO A 19 -1.42 8.82 -13.15
CA PRO A 19 -1.58 10.21 -12.78
C PRO A 19 -0.96 11.15 -13.82
N THR A 20 -1.35 12.41 -13.75
CA THR A 20 -0.73 13.49 -14.54
C THR A 20 -0.15 14.54 -13.59
N GLY A 21 0.57 15.54 -14.13
CA GLY A 21 1.08 16.64 -13.32
C GLY A 21 2.04 16.20 -12.21
N PHE A 22 1.82 16.70 -10.99
CA PHE A 22 2.68 16.45 -9.85
C PHE A 22 2.72 14.96 -9.43
N LEU A 23 1.55 14.31 -9.37
CA LEU A 23 1.48 12.88 -9.03
C LEU A 23 2.26 12.00 -10.00
N TYR A 24 2.35 12.37 -11.28
CA TYR A 24 3.19 11.64 -12.24
C TYR A 24 4.69 11.78 -11.94
N GLN A 25 5.12 12.95 -11.44
CA GLN A 25 6.50 13.15 -11.00
C GLN A 25 6.83 12.27 -9.79
N VAL A 26 5.90 12.17 -8.82
CA VAL A 26 6.01 11.25 -7.67
C VAL A 26 6.05 9.80 -8.16
N TYR A 27 5.18 9.43 -9.10
CA TYR A 27 5.07 8.06 -9.64
C TYR A 27 6.37 7.58 -10.30
N GLN A 28 7.08 8.49 -10.98
CA GLN A 28 8.36 8.19 -11.66
C GLN A 28 9.58 8.39 -10.77
N HIS A 29 9.41 8.89 -9.55
CA HIS A 29 10.52 9.23 -8.68
C HIS A 29 11.38 7.99 -8.38
N PRO A 30 12.74 8.07 -8.40
CA PRO A 30 13.60 6.91 -8.20
C PRO A 30 13.34 6.15 -6.90
N TYR A 31 12.98 6.85 -5.82
CA TYR A 31 12.65 6.21 -4.53
C TYR A 31 11.40 5.34 -4.62
N LEU A 32 10.42 5.73 -5.43
CA LEU A 32 9.22 4.93 -5.65
C LEU A 32 9.49 3.83 -6.68
N TYR A 33 10.13 4.18 -7.79
CA TYR A 33 10.41 3.23 -8.87
C TYR A 33 11.33 2.09 -8.43
N ARG A 34 12.14 2.26 -7.37
CA ARG A 34 12.95 1.17 -6.79
C ARG A 34 12.10 -0.03 -6.34
N LEU A 35 10.84 0.22 -5.97
CA LEU A 35 9.92 -0.80 -5.46
C LEU A 35 9.52 -1.82 -6.54
N THR A 36 9.81 -1.55 -7.82
CA THR A 36 9.72 -2.55 -8.90
C THR A 36 10.64 -3.76 -8.67
N ARG A 37 11.68 -3.59 -7.84
CA ARG A 37 12.68 -4.63 -7.52
C ARG A 37 12.47 -5.27 -6.14
N ILE A 38 11.39 -4.92 -5.44
CA ILE A 38 11.10 -5.43 -4.09
C ILE A 38 9.78 -6.19 -4.14
N GLN A 39 9.84 -7.49 -3.87
CA GLN A 39 8.66 -8.36 -3.82
C GLN A 39 7.73 -7.95 -2.67
N GLN A 40 6.42 -8.05 -2.90
CA GLN A 40 5.39 -7.74 -1.90
C GLN A 40 5.44 -8.76 -0.74
N LEU A 41 5.41 -10.06 -1.07
CA LEU A 41 5.28 -11.15 -0.09
C LEU A 41 6.60 -11.84 0.27
N GLY A 42 7.73 -11.16 0.02
CA GLY A 42 9.06 -11.67 0.36
C GLY A 42 9.29 -13.10 -0.14
N LEU A 43 9.54 -14.03 0.79
CA LEU A 43 9.87 -15.42 0.49
C LEU A 43 8.65 -16.33 0.26
N SER A 44 7.44 -15.79 0.21
CA SER A 44 6.22 -16.57 -0.04
C SER A 44 6.23 -17.25 -1.42
N CYS A 45 7.06 -16.80 -2.36
CA CYS A 45 7.27 -17.44 -3.64
C CYS A 45 7.80 -18.89 -3.53
N LEU A 46 8.40 -19.28 -2.39
CA LEU A 46 8.83 -20.64 -2.10
C LEU A 46 7.65 -21.62 -1.85
N VAL A 47 6.48 -21.08 -1.54
CA VAL A 47 5.24 -21.84 -1.32
C VAL A 47 4.27 -21.63 -2.48
N TYR A 48 4.19 -20.38 -2.94
CA TYR A 48 3.30 -19.92 -3.99
C TYR A 48 4.13 -19.38 -5.15
N PRO A 49 4.54 -20.21 -6.13
CA PRO A 49 5.43 -19.79 -7.22
C PRO A 49 4.91 -18.58 -8.03
N GLY A 50 3.59 -18.34 -8.02
CA GLY A 50 2.96 -17.17 -8.64
C GLY A 50 3.14 -15.84 -7.88
N ALA A 51 3.50 -15.87 -6.59
CA ALA A 51 3.68 -14.71 -5.71
C ALA A 51 4.96 -13.93 -6.03
N THR A 52 5.00 -13.38 -7.24
CA THR A 52 6.14 -12.69 -7.85
C THR A 52 5.91 -11.19 -7.97
N HIS A 53 4.75 -10.70 -7.54
CA HIS A 53 4.40 -9.29 -7.60
C HIS A 53 5.25 -8.45 -6.67
N CYS A 54 5.48 -7.21 -7.09
CA CYS A 54 6.31 -6.23 -6.40
C CYS A 54 5.47 -5.15 -5.70
N ARG A 55 6.11 -4.45 -4.75
CA ARG A 55 5.50 -3.33 -4.03
C ARG A 55 5.04 -2.20 -4.94
N PHE A 56 5.72 -2.01 -6.07
CA PHE A 56 5.29 -1.01 -7.05
C PHE A 56 3.94 -1.35 -7.72
N GLN A 57 3.65 -2.64 -7.95
CA GLN A 57 2.34 -3.06 -8.45
C GLN A 57 1.26 -2.80 -7.38
N HIS A 58 1.55 -3.12 -6.12
CA HIS A 58 0.68 -2.81 -4.99
C HIS A 58 0.37 -1.31 -4.89
N ILE A 59 1.39 -0.46 -4.89
CA ILE A 59 1.23 1.01 -4.86
C ILE A 59 0.40 1.51 -6.05
N THR A 60 0.59 0.94 -7.23
CA THR A 60 -0.15 1.37 -8.41
C THR A 60 -1.64 1.03 -8.31
N GLY A 61 -1.98 -0.15 -7.78
CA GLY A 61 -3.38 -0.49 -7.52
C GLY A 61 -3.98 0.27 -6.34
N ALA A 62 -3.23 0.46 -5.25
CA ALA A 62 -3.65 1.29 -4.11
C ALA A 62 -3.92 2.74 -4.56
N MET A 63 -3.06 3.33 -5.39
CA MET A 63 -3.27 4.64 -6.01
C MET A 63 -4.56 4.68 -6.84
N HIS A 64 -4.83 3.64 -7.64
CA HIS A 64 -6.06 3.54 -8.42
C HIS A 64 -7.30 3.49 -7.52
N LEU A 65 -7.29 2.62 -6.51
CA LEU A 65 -8.38 2.47 -5.55
C LEU A 65 -8.60 3.75 -4.72
N ALA A 66 -7.54 4.48 -4.39
CA ALA A 66 -7.61 5.77 -3.71
C ALA A 66 -8.35 6.82 -4.54
N GLY A 67 -8.00 6.94 -5.82
CA GLY A 67 -8.69 7.84 -6.75
C GLY A 67 -10.18 7.50 -6.87
N GLU A 68 -10.50 6.20 -6.94
CA GLU A 68 -11.90 5.75 -6.95
C GLU A 68 -12.62 6.05 -5.64
N ALA A 69 -11.98 5.85 -4.49
CA ALA A 69 -12.56 6.17 -3.19
C ALA A 69 -12.85 7.67 -3.05
N ILE A 70 -11.91 8.54 -3.40
CA ILE A 70 -12.09 9.99 -3.39
C ILE A 70 -13.26 10.40 -4.29
N ARG A 71 -13.33 9.84 -5.51
CA ARG A 71 -14.42 10.07 -6.45
C ARG A 71 -15.77 9.65 -5.88
N GLN A 72 -15.85 8.47 -5.26
CA GLN A 72 -17.08 7.99 -4.62
C GLN A 72 -17.50 8.87 -3.44
N LEU A 73 -16.57 9.29 -2.59
CA LEU A 73 -16.88 10.17 -1.46
C LEU A 73 -17.38 11.54 -1.92
N ARG A 74 -16.77 12.14 -2.95
CA ARG A 74 -17.25 13.38 -3.57
C ARG A 74 -18.66 13.23 -4.15
N LEU A 75 -18.96 12.13 -4.82
CA LEU A 75 -20.31 11.84 -5.36
C LEU A 75 -21.37 11.74 -4.26
N LYS A 76 -20.98 11.41 -3.03
CA LYS A 76 -21.85 11.36 -1.84
C LYS A 76 -21.91 12.69 -1.08
N GLY A 77 -21.44 13.78 -1.68
CA GLY A 77 -21.53 15.13 -1.13
C GLY A 77 -20.42 15.50 -0.14
N ASN A 78 -19.36 14.70 -0.02
CA ASN A 78 -18.23 15.03 0.83
C ASN A 78 -17.32 16.05 0.13
N GLU A 79 -17.06 17.18 0.79
CA GLU A 79 -16.16 18.20 0.28
C GLU A 79 -14.70 17.72 0.37
N ILE A 80 -14.11 17.42 -0.78
CA ILE A 80 -12.69 17.10 -0.93
C ILE A 80 -12.16 17.96 -2.06
N SER A 81 -11.35 18.96 -1.75
CA SER A 81 -10.70 19.83 -2.73
C SER A 81 -9.75 19.04 -3.65
N GLU A 82 -9.35 19.62 -4.79
CA GLU A 82 -8.36 18.97 -5.65
C GLU A 82 -6.99 18.84 -4.98
N ALA A 83 -6.62 19.79 -4.13
CA ALA A 83 -5.39 19.70 -3.34
C ALA A 83 -5.43 18.54 -2.33
N GLU A 84 -6.55 18.37 -1.62
CA GLU A 84 -6.72 17.23 -0.69
C GLU A 84 -6.73 15.89 -1.43
N ALA A 85 -7.36 15.83 -2.60
CA ALA A 85 -7.37 14.63 -3.41
C ALA A 85 -5.96 14.28 -3.92
N GLU A 86 -5.23 15.26 -4.46
CA GLU A 86 -3.85 15.09 -4.90
C GLU A 86 -2.94 14.65 -3.73
N ALA A 87 -3.06 15.31 -2.58
CA ALA A 87 -2.28 14.98 -1.39
C ALA A 87 -2.59 13.58 -0.83
N THR A 88 -3.87 13.18 -0.80
CA THR A 88 -4.28 11.85 -0.32
C THR A 88 -3.73 10.75 -1.24
N VAL A 89 -3.81 10.95 -2.57
CA VAL A 89 -3.24 9.99 -3.53
C VAL A 89 -1.73 9.95 -3.43
N ALA A 90 -1.04 11.08 -3.28
CA ALA A 90 0.40 11.12 -3.06
C ALA A 90 0.80 10.37 -1.79
N ALA A 91 0.08 10.57 -0.69
CA ALA A 91 0.33 9.87 0.57
C ALA A 91 0.15 8.35 0.43
N ILE A 92 -0.89 7.89 -0.28
CA ILE A 92 -1.09 6.46 -0.59
C ILE A 92 0.00 5.92 -1.51
N MET A 93 0.48 6.71 -2.48
CA MET A 93 1.60 6.27 -3.31
C MET A 93 2.89 6.08 -2.49
N LEU A 94 3.06 6.85 -1.42
CA LEU A 94 4.29 6.90 -0.64
C LEU A 94 4.24 6.06 0.65
N HIS A 95 3.08 5.55 1.07
CA HIS A 95 2.93 4.89 2.38
C HIS A 95 3.94 3.74 2.60
N ASP A 96 4.20 2.99 1.53
CA ASP A 96 5.05 1.80 1.53
C ASP A 96 6.49 2.08 1.03
N ILE A 97 6.87 3.35 0.81
CA ILE A 97 8.14 3.71 0.18
C ILE A 97 9.37 3.33 1.02
N GLY A 98 9.19 3.24 2.34
CA GLY A 98 10.23 2.88 3.31
C GLY A 98 10.65 1.42 3.29
N HIS A 99 9.88 0.53 2.65
CA HIS A 99 10.20 -0.88 2.61
C HIS A 99 11.50 -1.17 1.84
N GLY A 100 12.42 -1.86 2.50
CA GLY A 100 13.57 -2.53 1.88
C GLY A 100 13.23 -3.94 1.38
N PRO A 101 14.17 -4.62 0.70
CA PRO A 101 14.03 -6.03 0.35
C PRO A 101 13.84 -6.85 1.64
N PHE A 102 12.89 -7.79 1.67
CA PHE A 102 12.60 -8.61 2.86
C PHE A 102 12.46 -7.78 4.16
N SER A 103 11.80 -6.63 4.09
CA SER A 103 11.79 -5.57 5.12
C SER A 103 11.60 -6.11 6.54
N HIS A 104 10.58 -6.96 6.77
CA HIS A 104 10.33 -7.57 8.08
C HIS A 104 11.46 -8.47 8.61
N VAL A 105 12.28 -9.04 7.72
CA VAL A 105 13.46 -9.84 8.05
C VAL A 105 14.69 -8.96 8.24
N LEU A 106 14.86 -7.92 7.41
CA LEU A 106 16.03 -7.04 7.42
C LEU A 106 15.99 -6.01 8.54
N GLU A 107 14.81 -5.46 8.84
CA GLU A 107 14.63 -4.39 9.83
C GLU A 107 15.27 -4.75 11.17
N PRO A 108 14.95 -5.89 11.82
CA PRO A 108 15.55 -6.24 13.10
C PRO A 108 17.07 -6.47 13.06
N VAL A 109 17.61 -6.88 11.91
CA VAL A 109 19.03 -7.26 11.77
C VAL A 109 19.91 -6.06 11.43
N LEU A 110 19.44 -5.22 10.51
CA LEU A 110 20.21 -4.12 9.93
C LEU A 110 19.90 -2.78 10.58
N PHE A 111 18.65 -2.54 10.95
CA PHE A 111 18.18 -1.25 11.42
C PHE A 111 17.60 -1.39 12.83
N ASN A 112 18.47 -1.29 13.85
CA ASN A 112 18.16 -1.46 15.28
C ASN A 112 16.82 -0.81 15.73
N GLY A 113 15.68 -1.49 15.52
CA GLY A 113 14.35 -0.98 15.85
C GLY A 113 13.79 0.13 14.96
N VAL A 114 14.35 0.41 13.77
CA VAL A 114 13.77 1.40 12.84
C VAL A 114 12.70 0.72 11.98
N SER A 115 11.45 1.18 12.10
CA SER A 115 10.34 0.68 11.30
C SER A 115 10.41 1.20 9.86
N HIS A 116 9.87 0.44 8.90
CA HIS A 116 9.63 0.94 7.54
C HIS A 116 8.79 2.21 7.52
N GLU A 117 7.81 2.39 8.43
CA GLU A 117 7.03 3.62 8.53
C GLU A 117 7.91 4.85 8.81
N SER A 118 8.89 4.70 9.71
CA SER A 118 9.87 5.77 10.01
C SER A 118 10.75 6.08 8.80
N ILE A 119 11.12 5.06 8.02
CA ILE A 119 11.87 5.21 6.78
C ILE A 119 10.99 5.85 5.70
N SER A 120 9.71 5.48 5.60
CA SER A 120 8.74 6.08 4.68
C SER A 120 8.66 7.58 4.93
N LEU A 121 8.45 7.98 6.19
CA LEU A 121 8.40 9.40 6.55
C LEU A 121 9.71 10.13 6.22
N LEU A 122 10.87 9.54 6.53
CA LEU A 122 12.17 10.12 6.18
C LEU A 122 12.35 10.31 4.66
N LEU A 123 11.89 9.34 3.85
CA LEU A 123 11.94 9.46 2.39
C LEU A 123 10.92 10.45 1.86
N MET A 124 9.71 10.52 2.45
CA MET A 124 8.70 11.53 2.12
C MET A 124 9.23 12.94 2.40
N GLU A 125 9.86 13.17 3.54
CA GLU A 125 10.50 14.45 3.90
C GLU A 125 11.65 14.79 2.97
N GLY A 126 12.47 13.81 2.60
CA GLY A 126 13.53 13.97 1.60
C GLY A 126 12.97 14.41 0.24
N MET A 127 11.94 13.73 -0.25
CA MET A 127 11.24 14.09 -1.48
C MET A 127 10.54 15.45 -1.37
N ASN A 128 10.02 15.80 -0.20
CA ASN A 128 9.32 17.07 0.01
C ASN A 128 10.26 18.26 -0.12
N LYS A 129 11.51 18.12 0.38
CA LYS A 129 12.58 19.10 0.17
C LYS A 129 12.89 19.29 -1.32
N GLU A 130 12.99 18.20 -2.08
CA GLU A 130 13.20 18.25 -3.53
C GLU A 130 12.03 18.92 -4.26
N PHE A 131 10.80 18.60 -3.86
CA PHE A 131 9.58 19.16 -4.45
C PHE A 131 9.15 20.51 -3.85
N LYS A 132 9.98 21.14 -3.03
CA LYS A 132 9.76 22.49 -2.47
C LYS A 132 8.44 22.62 -1.70
N GLY A 133 8.14 21.66 -0.81
CA GLY A 133 6.96 21.70 0.07
C GLY A 133 5.67 21.15 -0.54
N LYS A 134 5.69 20.66 -1.79
CA LYS A 134 4.47 20.12 -2.43
C LYS A 134 3.90 18.86 -1.76
N LEU A 135 4.66 18.17 -0.91
CA LEU A 135 4.19 17.01 -0.15
C LEU A 135 3.75 17.37 1.28
N ASP A 136 3.79 18.64 1.71
CA ASP A 136 3.43 19.05 3.08
C ASP A 136 2.06 18.50 3.50
N MET A 137 1.05 18.67 2.65
CA MET A 137 -0.30 18.17 2.92
C MET A 137 -0.37 16.64 2.89
N ALA A 138 0.36 15.99 1.99
CA ALA A 138 0.40 14.53 1.89
C ALA A 138 1.02 13.91 3.15
N ILE A 139 2.11 14.50 3.66
CA ILE A 139 2.75 14.12 4.92
C ILE A 139 1.79 14.34 6.08
N ALA A 140 1.12 15.50 6.16
CA ALA A 140 0.15 15.76 7.24
C ALA A 140 -1.04 14.78 7.23
N ILE A 141 -1.52 14.35 6.06
CA ILE A 141 -2.56 13.32 5.95
C ILE A 141 -1.99 11.96 6.35
N PHE A 142 -0.78 11.61 5.89
CA PHE A 142 -0.12 10.35 6.24
C PHE A 142 0.09 10.19 7.75
N GLU A 143 0.55 11.24 8.43
CA GLU A 143 0.74 11.26 9.88
C GLU A 143 -0.57 11.37 10.68
N GLY A 144 -1.70 11.62 10.01
CA GLY A 144 -2.99 11.82 10.66
C GLY A 144 -3.12 13.18 11.39
N SER A 145 -2.21 14.13 11.12
CA SER A 145 -2.23 15.47 11.69
C SER A 145 -3.18 16.43 10.94
N TYR A 146 -3.57 16.11 9.70
CA TYR A 146 -4.52 16.91 8.91
C TYR A 146 -5.93 16.99 9.54
N PRO A 147 -6.71 18.09 9.38
CA PRO A 147 -8.02 18.26 10.02
C PRO A 147 -9.08 17.23 9.64
N LYS A 148 -9.20 16.84 8.36
CA LYS A 148 -10.17 15.84 7.88
C LYS A 148 -9.63 14.43 8.11
N LYS A 149 -10.02 13.77 9.21
CA LYS A 149 -9.46 12.48 9.63
C LYS A 149 -9.85 11.33 8.70
N PHE A 150 -10.99 11.40 8.02
CA PHE A 150 -11.38 10.36 7.07
C PHE A 150 -10.37 10.21 5.90
N LEU A 151 -9.61 11.25 5.55
CA LEU A 151 -8.56 11.17 4.53
C LEU A 151 -7.39 10.29 4.99
N HIS A 152 -6.95 10.44 6.24
CA HIS A 152 -5.96 9.55 6.83
C HIS A 152 -6.46 8.11 6.91
N GLN A 153 -7.74 7.91 7.24
CA GLN A 153 -8.35 6.58 7.33
C GLN A 153 -8.41 5.84 5.99
N LEU A 154 -8.36 6.54 4.85
CA LEU A 154 -8.19 5.90 3.54
C LEU A 154 -6.81 5.27 3.38
N ILE A 155 -5.81 5.78 4.11
CA ILE A 155 -4.42 5.31 4.08
C ILE A 155 -4.20 4.23 5.14
N SER A 156 -4.63 4.49 6.36
CA SER A 156 -4.44 3.58 7.51
C SER A 156 -5.69 3.53 8.37
N SER A 157 -6.36 2.38 8.37
CA SER A 157 -7.53 2.10 9.21
C SER A 157 -7.83 0.59 9.24
N GLN A 158 -9.05 0.21 9.66
CA GLN A 158 -9.50 -1.18 9.51
C GLN A 158 -9.97 -1.50 8.08
N LEU A 159 -10.24 -0.46 7.29
CA LEU A 159 -10.77 -0.54 5.92
C LEU A 159 -10.07 0.48 5.02
N ASP A 160 -8.75 0.52 5.11
CA ASP A 160 -7.91 1.35 4.27
C ASP A 160 -7.73 0.77 2.86
N VAL A 161 -7.29 1.62 1.95
CA VAL A 161 -7.06 1.28 0.54
C VAL A 161 -5.87 0.33 0.38
N ASP A 162 -4.88 0.41 1.26
CA ASP A 162 -3.74 -0.51 1.34
C ASP A 162 -4.23 -1.97 1.42
N ARG A 163 -5.06 -2.29 2.42
CA ARG A 163 -5.64 -3.63 2.61
C ARG A 163 -6.53 -4.06 1.47
N LEU A 164 -7.27 -3.13 0.87
CA LEU A 164 -8.14 -3.42 -0.26
C LEU A 164 -7.34 -3.79 -1.52
N ASP A 165 -6.14 -3.25 -1.71
CA ASP A 165 -5.23 -3.70 -2.77
C ASP A 165 -4.58 -5.03 -2.38
N TYR A 166 -3.82 -5.07 -1.29
CA TYR A 166 -2.92 -6.20 -1.05
C TYR A 166 -3.69 -7.50 -0.84
N LEU A 167 -4.82 -7.52 -0.12
CA LEU A 167 -5.58 -8.77 0.07
C LEU A 167 -6.04 -9.34 -1.27
N ARG A 168 -6.54 -8.47 -2.15
CA ARG A 168 -7.03 -8.87 -3.48
C ARG A 168 -5.87 -9.30 -4.38
N ARG A 169 -4.77 -8.55 -4.37
CA ARG A 169 -3.58 -8.78 -5.20
C ARG A 169 -2.83 -10.04 -4.75
N ASP A 170 -2.61 -10.19 -3.46
CA ASP A 170 -1.93 -11.35 -2.89
C ASP A 170 -2.73 -12.62 -3.18
N SER A 171 -4.05 -12.60 -2.97
CA SER A 171 -4.95 -13.70 -3.35
C SER A 171 -4.82 -14.05 -4.84
N PHE A 172 -4.81 -13.03 -5.71
CA PHE A 172 -4.67 -13.22 -7.15
C PHE A 172 -3.34 -13.88 -7.55
N PHE A 173 -2.21 -13.39 -7.05
CA PHE A 173 -0.88 -13.89 -7.43
C PHE A 173 -0.51 -15.20 -6.72
N THR A 174 -1.01 -15.44 -5.52
CA THR A 174 -0.79 -16.72 -4.81
C THR A 174 -1.68 -17.85 -5.34
N GLY A 175 -2.81 -17.51 -5.96
CA GLY A 175 -3.84 -18.48 -6.36
C GLY A 175 -4.74 -18.94 -5.20
N VAL A 176 -4.60 -18.34 -4.01
CA VAL A 176 -5.47 -18.60 -2.86
C VAL A 176 -6.79 -17.84 -3.06
N VAL A 177 -7.75 -18.50 -3.71
CA VAL A 177 -9.01 -17.89 -4.16
C VAL A 177 -9.94 -17.51 -3.01
N GLU A 178 -9.82 -18.19 -1.87
CA GLU A 178 -10.60 -17.95 -0.66
C GLU A 178 -10.25 -16.61 0.01
N GLY A 179 -9.09 -16.05 -0.34
CA GLY A 179 -8.65 -14.71 0.08
C GLY A 179 -9.22 -13.57 -0.77
N ASN A 180 -10.03 -13.86 -1.78
CA ASN A 180 -10.51 -12.85 -2.71
C ASN A 180 -11.57 -11.92 -2.07
N ILE A 181 -11.40 -10.61 -2.30
CA ILE A 181 -12.32 -9.57 -1.83
C ILE A 181 -12.84 -8.69 -2.96
N GLY A 182 -14.05 -8.15 -2.78
CA GLY A 182 -14.65 -7.20 -3.71
C GLY A 182 -14.20 -5.77 -3.48
N SER A 183 -12.91 -5.45 -3.68
CA SER A 183 -12.33 -4.12 -3.37
C SER A 183 -13.13 -2.96 -3.99
N SER A 184 -13.43 -3.03 -5.30
CA SER A 184 -14.24 -2.00 -5.98
C SER A 184 -15.67 -1.90 -5.45
N ARG A 185 -16.25 -3.01 -4.98
CA ARG A 185 -17.60 -3.00 -4.39
C ARG A 185 -17.56 -2.32 -3.02
N ILE A 186 -16.58 -2.64 -2.18
CA ILE A 186 -16.38 -2.00 -0.87
C ILE A 186 -16.24 -0.49 -1.04
N ILE A 187 -15.39 -0.04 -1.97
CA ILE A 187 -15.18 1.38 -2.27
C ILE A 187 -16.49 2.10 -2.64
N LYS A 188 -17.33 1.49 -3.48
CA LYS A 188 -18.64 2.08 -3.83
C LYS A 188 -19.56 2.24 -2.62
N MET A 189 -19.39 1.42 -1.58
CA MET A 189 -20.19 1.47 -0.36
C MET A 189 -19.58 2.39 0.73
N LEU A 190 -18.35 2.90 0.55
CA LEU A 190 -17.73 3.84 1.49
C LEU A 190 -18.53 5.15 1.57
N ALA A 191 -18.67 5.68 2.77
CA ALA A 191 -19.21 7.01 3.05
C ALA A 191 -18.45 7.63 4.22
N VAL A 192 -18.76 8.88 4.55
CA VAL A 192 -18.24 9.57 5.74
C VAL A 192 -19.39 9.91 6.67
N CYS A 193 -19.24 9.66 7.96
CA CYS A 193 -20.14 10.09 9.01
C CYS A 193 -19.29 10.61 10.17
N GLU A 194 -19.53 11.86 10.59
CA GLU A 194 -18.77 12.49 11.69
C GLU A 194 -17.25 12.39 11.50
N ASP A 195 -16.75 12.76 10.31
CA ASP A 195 -15.31 12.72 9.94
C ASP A 195 -14.67 11.33 10.02
N ARG A 196 -15.47 10.26 9.96
CA ARG A 196 -15.01 8.87 9.96
C ARG A 196 -15.52 8.11 8.73
N LEU A 197 -14.66 7.28 8.16
CA LEU A 197 -15.03 6.32 7.12
C LEU A 197 -16.00 5.30 7.69
N VAL A 198 -17.11 5.14 7.00
CA VAL A 198 -18.15 4.16 7.29
C VAL A 198 -18.54 3.44 5.99
N VAL A 199 -19.28 2.35 6.14
CA VAL A 199 -19.79 1.57 5.00
C VAL A 199 -21.31 1.56 5.07
N GLU A 200 -21.96 1.84 3.94
CA GLU A 200 -23.41 1.76 3.81
C GLU A 200 -23.91 0.34 4.16
N ALA A 201 -25.05 0.22 4.84
CA ALA A 201 -25.57 -1.06 5.34
C ALA A 201 -25.72 -2.14 4.25
N LYS A 202 -26.08 -1.76 3.01
CA LYS A 202 -26.15 -2.68 1.85
C LYS A 202 -24.80 -3.32 1.48
N GLY A 203 -23.69 -2.79 2.00
CA GLY A 203 -22.34 -3.32 1.85
C GLY A 203 -21.96 -4.40 2.85
N ILE A 204 -22.81 -4.74 3.82
CA ILE A 204 -22.49 -5.64 4.96
C ILE A 204 -21.84 -6.95 4.53
N TYR A 205 -22.41 -7.66 3.55
CA TYR A 205 -21.85 -8.93 3.06
C TYR A 205 -20.47 -8.78 2.41
N SER A 206 -20.16 -7.60 1.84
CA SER A 206 -18.83 -7.34 1.28
C SER A 206 -17.80 -7.18 2.39
N ILE A 207 -18.21 -6.61 3.53
CA ILE A 207 -17.38 -6.46 4.73
C ILE A 207 -17.22 -7.79 5.47
N GLU A 208 -18.27 -8.60 5.59
CA GLU A 208 -18.16 -9.96 6.13
C GLU A 208 -17.16 -10.81 5.33
N ASN A 209 -17.29 -10.80 3.99
CA ASN A 209 -16.34 -11.49 3.12
C ASN A 209 -14.91 -10.93 3.29
N PHE A 210 -14.75 -9.60 3.36
CA PHE A 210 -13.45 -8.98 3.61
C PHE A 210 -12.80 -9.47 4.92
N LEU A 211 -13.57 -9.53 6.01
CA LEU A 211 -13.08 -9.99 7.31
C LEU A 211 -12.71 -11.48 7.30
N MET A 212 -13.50 -12.33 6.62
CA MET A 212 -13.17 -13.75 6.47
C MET A 212 -11.94 -13.97 5.58
N ALA A 213 -11.92 -13.36 4.39
CA ALA A 213 -10.82 -13.44 3.45
C ALA A 213 -9.50 -12.98 4.08
N ARG A 214 -9.53 -11.87 4.84
CA ARG A 214 -8.37 -11.41 5.62
C ARG A 214 -7.87 -12.50 6.56
N ARG A 215 -8.74 -13.13 7.36
CA ARG A 215 -8.32 -14.20 8.28
C ARG A 215 -7.73 -15.40 7.54
N LEU A 216 -8.32 -15.79 6.41
CA LEU A 216 -7.82 -16.91 5.59
C LEU A 216 -6.44 -16.59 5.00
N MET A 217 -6.25 -15.40 4.44
CA MET A 217 -4.96 -14.94 3.92
C MET A 217 -3.87 -14.91 4.99
N TYR A 218 -4.21 -14.51 6.23
CA TYR A 218 -3.27 -14.56 7.36
C TYR A 218 -2.73 -15.96 7.62
N TRP A 219 -3.59 -16.97 7.70
CA TRP A 219 -3.15 -18.33 8.02
C TRP A 219 -2.57 -19.07 6.83
N GLN A 220 -3.17 -18.90 5.65
CA GLN A 220 -2.77 -19.65 4.47
C GLN A 220 -1.52 -19.05 3.84
N VAL A 221 -1.39 -17.73 3.77
CA VAL A 221 -0.29 -17.06 3.07
C VAL A 221 0.71 -16.45 4.04
N TYR A 222 0.29 -15.47 4.84
CA TYR A 222 1.23 -14.62 5.60
C TYR A 222 1.95 -15.38 6.73
N LEU A 223 1.26 -16.32 7.39
CA LEU A 223 1.81 -17.16 8.45
C LEU A 223 2.09 -18.59 7.98
N HIS A 224 2.23 -18.80 6.67
CA HIS A 224 2.53 -20.14 6.17
C HIS A 224 3.88 -20.61 6.72
N LYS A 225 3.88 -21.77 7.40
CA LYS A 225 5.04 -22.32 8.11
C LYS A 225 6.32 -22.38 7.28
N THR A 226 6.22 -22.69 5.98
CA THR A 226 7.37 -22.76 5.07
C THR A 226 7.94 -21.37 4.77
N SER A 227 7.08 -20.36 4.56
CA SER A 227 7.51 -18.97 4.37
C SER A 227 8.20 -18.46 5.64
N LEU A 228 7.59 -18.68 6.81
CA LEU A 228 8.17 -18.31 8.10
C LEU A 228 9.51 -19.02 8.37
N ALA A 229 9.63 -20.30 8.02
CA ALA A 229 10.88 -21.03 8.15
C ALA A 229 11.97 -20.42 7.26
N ALA A 230 11.66 -20.10 6.01
CA ALA A 230 12.60 -19.48 5.08
C ALA A 230 13.02 -18.07 5.55
N GLU A 231 12.08 -17.26 6.04
CA GLU A 231 12.37 -15.96 6.65
C GLU A 231 13.29 -16.09 7.87
N LYS A 232 13.06 -17.09 8.73
CA LYS A 232 13.92 -17.34 9.88
C LYS A 232 15.33 -17.78 9.46
N MET A 233 15.45 -18.58 8.41
CA MET A 233 16.74 -18.97 7.83
C MET A 233 17.49 -17.74 7.30
N LEU A 234 16.82 -16.87 6.54
CA LEU A 234 17.39 -15.62 6.02
C LEU A 234 17.82 -14.69 7.16
N HIS A 235 16.99 -14.53 8.18
CA HIS A 235 17.32 -13.77 9.39
C HIS A 235 18.62 -14.27 10.03
N ASN A 236 18.73 -15.58 10.25
CA ASN A 236 19.90 -16.19 10.88
C ASN A 236 21.15 -16.08 10.01
N LEU A 237 21.01 -16.22 8.68
CA LEU A 237 22.10 -16.02 7.72
C LEU A 237 22.67 -14.60 7.83
N LEU A 238 21.80 -13.58 7.82
CA LEU A 238 22.22 -12.18 7.88
C LEU A 238 22.80 -11.80 9.24
N LYS A 239 22.21 -12.33 10.32
CA LYS A 239 22.78 -12.18 11.65
C LYS A 239 24.20 -12.74 11.71
N ARG A 240 24.41 -13.94 11.18
CA ARG A 240 25.74 -14.57 11.12
C ARG A 240 26.72 -13.77 10.27
N ALA A 241 26.28 -13.26 9.12
CA ALA A 241 27.10 -12.41 8.26
C ALA A 241 27.55 -11.13 9.00
N LYS A 242 26.64 -10.48 9.75
CA LYS A 242 26.95 -9.30 10.58
C LYS A 242 27.95 -9.64 11.69
N GLU A 243 27.76 -10.77 12.39
CA GLU A 243 28.70 -11.24 13.41
C GLU A 243 30.10 -11.46 12.86
N LEU A 244 30.22 -12.20 11.75
CA LEU A 244 31.51 -12.46 11.11
C LEU A 244 32.19 -11.17 10.68
N LYS A 245 31.45 -10.25 10.06
CA LYS A 245 32.00 -8.96 9.63
C LYS A 245 32.50 -8.10 10.79
N LEU A 246 31.88 -8.20 11.96
CA LEU A 246 32.32 -7.50 13.17
C LEU A 246 33.51 -8.19 13.86
N ALA A 247 33.66 -9.52 13.66
CA ALA A 247 34.74 -10.31 14.24
C ALA A 247 36.07 -10.21 13.47
N GLY A 248 36.06 -9.77 12.21
CA GLY A 248 37.24 -9.62 11.34
C GLY A 248 37.21 -10.58 10.17
#